data_AF-A0A3D2ITB8-F1
#
_entry.id   AF-A0A3D2ITB8-F1
#
_cell.length_a   1.000
_cell.length_b   1.000
_cell.length_c   1.000
_cell.angle_alpha   90.00
_cell.angle_beta   90.00
_cell.angle_gamma   90.00
#
_symmetry.space_group_name_H-M   'P 1'
#
loop_
_entity.id
_entity.type
_entity.pdbx_description
1 polymer ?
#
loop_
_entity_poly.entity_id
_entity_poly.type
_entity_poly.pdbx_seq_one_letter_code
_entity_poly.pdbx_strand_id
1 'polypeptide(L)'
;MIKARIDRCIELSENRDLIRKTQRDKLTGLYNIDYFIRYVNRYDQYYLDVDFDVVVCNVSQFHALNEQYGQQFCDLVLRSIGIGIKKLARKTGGIGCRKEGDTFLLYIPHRNDYEQQLKSFLADLFFEEEIADKVTMRFGIFPYAQKEPDIEERFIRAKTAADMSGNDQEELYGVYEYEEA
;
A
#
# COMPACT_ATOMS: atom_id res chain seq x y z
N MET A 1 -14.95 -17.80 -40.18
CA MET A 1 -13.61 -17.84 -39.53
C MET A 1 -13.29 -16.57 -38.73
N ILE A 2 -13.63 -15.37 -39.23
CA ILE A 2 -13.35 -14.09 -38.55
C ILE A 2 -14.21 -13.90 -37.28
N LYS A 3 -15.51 -14.22 -37.32
CA LYS A 3 -16.44 -14.07 -36.18
C LYS A 3 -15.98 -14.84 -34.92
N ALA A 4 -15.63 -16.12 -35.08
CA ALA A 4 -15.11 -16.94 -33.97
C ALA A 4 -13.77 -16.44 -33.37
N ARG A 5 -12.95 -15.73 -34.15
CA ARG A 5 -11.73 -15.08 -33.63
C ARG A 5 -12.05 -13.82 -32.84
N ILE A 6 -13.03 -13.03 -33.31
CA ILE A 6 -13.52 -11.84 -32.61
C ILE A 6 -14.17 -12.24 -31.29
N ASP A 7 -15.07 -13.22 -31.30
CA ASP A 7 -15.76 -13.70 -30.10
C ASP A 7 -14.77 -14.23 -29.05
N ARG A 8 -13.74 -14.99 -29.47
CA ARG A 8 -12.70 -15.49 -28.58
C ARG A 8 -11.81 -14.38 -28.02
N CYS A 9 -11.53 -13.33 -28.81
CA CYS A 9 -10.81 -12.14 -28.33
C CYS A 9 -11.64 -11.35 -27.31
N ILE A 10 -12.94 -11.21 -27.54
CA ILE A 10 -13.87 -10.57 -26.61
C ILE A 10 -13.92 -11.37 -25.30
N GLU A 11 -14.12 -12.68 -25.36
CA GLU A 11 -14.18 -13.56 -24.19
C GLU A 11 -12.85 -13.59 -23.39
N LEU A 12 -11.71 -13.54 -24.08
CA LEU A 12 -10.39 -13.42 -23.43
C LEU A 12 -10.19 -12.04 -22.80
N SER A 13 -10.71 -10.97 -23.41
CA SER A 13 -10.65 -9.61 -22.85
C SER A 13 -11.57 -9.48 -21.64
N GLU A 14 -12.80 -9.99 -21.74
CA GLU A 14 -13.78 -10.01 -20.66
C GLU A 14 -13.30 -10.85 -19.48
N ASN A 15 -12.67 -12.01 -19.73
CA ASN A 15 -12.02 -12.78 -18.67
C ASN A 15 -10.86 -12.02 -18.05
N ARG A 16 -10.01 -11.33 -18.83
CA ARG A 16 -8.94 -10.49 -18.29
C ARG A 16 -9.47 -9.34 -17.45
N ASP A 17 -10.57 -8.71 -17.86
CA ASP A 17 -11.19 -7.60 -17.13
C ASP A 17 -11.95 -8.09 -15.89
N LEU A 18 -12.58 -9.26 -15.94
CA LEU A 18 -13.18 -9.93 -14.78
C LEU A 18 -12.11 -10.32 -13.77
N ILE A 19 -11.01 -10.92 -14.23
CA ILE A 19 -9.84 -11.25 -13.40
C ILE A 19 -9.21 -9.97 -12.82
N ARG A 20 -9.06 -8.90 -13.58
CA ARG A 20 -8.57 -7.62 -13.07
C ARG A 20 -9.50 -7.01 -12.01
N LYS A 21 -10.82 -7.15 -12.18
CA LYS A 21 -11.82 -6.69 -11.19
C LYS A 21 -11.82 -7.53 -9.92
N THR A 22 -11.48 -8.82 -9.98
CA THR A 22 -11.33 -9.66 -8.77
C THR A 22 -9.97 -9.51 -8.11
N GLN A 23 -8.99 -8.90 -8.78
CA GLN A 23 -7.64 -8.64 -8.26
C GLN A 23 -7.49 -7.37 -7.44
N ARG A 24 -8.46 -6.47 -7.54
CA ARG A 24 -8.32 -5.09 -7.06
C ARG A 24 -9.39 -4.77 -6.04
N ASP A 25 -9.01 -3.98 -5.03
CA ASP A 25 -9.98 -3.33 -4.15
C ASP A 25 -10.82 -2.34 -4.96
N LYS A 26 -12.15 -2.43 -4.83
CA LYS A 26 -13.09 -1.64 -5.65
C LYS A 26 -13.03 -0.15 -5.35
N LEU A 27 -12.72 0.22 -4.11
CA LEU A 27 -12.69 1.61 -3.68
C LEU A 27 -11.43 2.32 -4.18
N THR A 28 -10.26 1.69 -3.97
CA THR A 28 -8.95 2.33 -4.17
C THR A 28 -8.27 1.95 -5.49
N GLY A 29 -8.66 0.81 -6.08
CA GLY A 29 -8.03 0.24 -7.26
C GLY A 29 -6.62 -0.32 -7.00
N LEU A 30 -6.21 -0.45 -5.74
CA LEU A 30 -5.01 -1.19 -5.34
C LEU A 30 -5.24 -2.69 -5.45
N TYR A 31 -4.19 -3.50 -5.35
CA TYR A 31 -4.40 -4.94 -5.23
C TYR A 31 -5.19 -5.26 -3.95
N ASN A 32 -5.94 -6.35 -3.98
CA ASN A 32 -6.36 -7.00 -2.73
C ASN A 32 -5.20 -7.84 -2.16
N ILE A 33 -5.39 -8.34 -0.94
CA ILE A 33 -4.34 -9.05 -0.20
C ILE A 33 -3.88 -10.34 -0.92
N ASP A 34 -4.81 -11.17 -1.40
CA ASP A 34 -4.48 -12.47 -2.02
C ASP A 34 -3.54 -12.31 -3.21
N TYR A 35 -3.83 -11.35 -4.08
CA TYR A 35 -2.98 -11.12 -5.25
C TYR A 35 -1.70 -10.39 -4.89
N PHE A 36 -1.74 -9.48 -3.93
CA PHE A 36 -0.55 -8.77 -3.46
C PHE A 36 0.51 -9.75 -2.95
N ILE A 37 0.16 -10.70 -2.08
CA ILE A 37 1.11 -11.71 -1.56
C ILE A 37 1.71 -12.56 -2.69
N ARG A 38 0.91 -12.92 -3.69
CA ARG A 38 1.41 -13.63 -4.88
C ARG A 38 2.41 -12.80 -5.67
N TYR A 39 2.21 -11.49 -5.77
CA TYR A 39 3.17 -10.60 -6.42
C TYR A 39 4.42 -10.40 -5.58
N VAL A 40 4.33 -10.28 -4.25
CA VAL A 40 5.52 -10.21 -3.38
C VAL A 40 6.42 -11.44 -3.60
N ASN A 41 5.85 -12.65 -3.54
CA ASN A 41 6.58 -13.89 -3.87
C ASN A 41 7.24 -13.83 -5.26
N ARG A 42 6.52 -13.29 -6.25
CA ARG A 42 7.06 -13.13 -7.60
C ARG A 42 8.25 -12.16 -7.62
N TYR A 43 8.17 -11.06 -6.88
CA TYR A 43 9.26 -10.11 -6.81
C TYR A 43 10.52 -10.75 -6.21
N ASP A 44 10.38 -11.49 -5.12
CA ASP A 44 11.49 -12.22 -4.49
C ASP A 44 12.14 -13.24 -5.45
N GLN A 45 11.35 -13.87 -6.32
CA GLN A 45 11.85 -14.85 -7.29
C GLN A 45 12.58 -14.22 -8.48
N TYR A 46 12.16 -13.05 -8.94
CA TYR A 46 12.65 -12.46 -10.20
C TYR A 46 13.61 -11.28 -10.02
N TYR A 47 13.66 -10.67 -8.83
CA TYR A 47 14.52 -9.51 -8.53
C TYR A 47 15.49 -9.81 -7.38
N LEU A 48 16.36 -10.81 -7.59
CA LEU A 48 17.30 -11.30 -6.57
C LEU A 48 18.36 -10.26 -6.18
N ASP A 49 18.69 -9.32 -7.06
CA ASP A 49 19.73 -8.30 -6.86
C ASP A 49 19.17 -6.96 -6.35
N VAL A 50 17.90 -6.92 -5.96
CA VAL A 50 17.23 -5.70 -5.49
C VAL A 50 16.71 -5.95 -4.08
N ASP A 51 17.19 -5.18 -3.11
CA ASP A 51 16.59 -5.16 -1.77
C ASP A 51 15.22 -4.45 -1.83
N PHE A 52 14.27 -4.94 -1.04
CA PHE A 52 12.94 -4.36 -0.91
C PHE A 52 12.64 -4.06 0.55
N ASP A 53 11.80 -3.06 0.75
CA ASP A 53 11.19 -2.74 2.03
C ASP A 53 9.72 -3.11 2.00
N VAL A 54 9.23 -3.49 3.18
CA VAL A 54 7.80 -3.55 3.45
C VAL A 54 7.39 -2.28 4.18
N VAL A 55 6.31 -1.65 3.71
CA VAL A 55 5.70 -0.51 4.39
C VAL A 55 4.25 -0.85 4.73
N VAL A 56 3.87 -0.64 5.97
CA VAL A 56 2.49 -0.67 6.44
C VAL A 56 2.07 0.75 6.75
N CYS A 57 0.91 1.18 6.28
CA CYS A 57 0.38 2.48 6.66
C CYS A 57 -1.12 2.47 6.88
N ASN A 58 -1.58 3.32 7.79
CA ASN A 58 -2.99 3.43 8.15
C ASN A 58 -3.37 4.88 8.52
N VAL A 59 -4.66 5.17 8.61
CA VAL A 59 -5.17 6.48 8.98
C VAL A 59 -5.36 6.54 10.50
N SER A 60 -4.73 7.52 11.15
CA SER A 60 -4.87 7.71 12.58
C SER A 60 -6.32 8.00 12.96
N GLN A 61 -6.84 7.29 13.97
CA GLN A 61 -8.20 7.49 14.49
C GLN A 61 -9.30 7.41 13.42
N PHE A 62 -9.14 6.54 12.42
CA PHE A 62 -10.07 6.42 11.29
C PHE A 62 -11.54 6.24 11.69
N HIS A 63 -11.82 5.54 12.80
CA HIS A 63 -13.18 5.40 13.31
C HIS A 63 -13.78 6.75 13.74
N ALA A 64 -13.04 7.56 14.51
CA ALA A 64 -13.49 8.88 14.95
C ALA A 64 -13.67 9.83 13.74
N LEU A 65 -12.77 9.74 12.75
CA LEU A 65 -12.91 10.47 11.49
C LEU A 65 -14.22 10.12 10.77
N ASN A 66 -14.59 8.84 10.74
CA ASN A 66 -15.83 8.37 10.15
C ASN A 66 -17.07 8.81 10.94
N GLU A 67 -17.00 8.83 12.27
CA GLU A 67 -18.09 9.34 13.12
C GLU A 67 -18.30 10.85 12.92
N GLN A 68 -17.23 11.60 12.74
CA GLN A 68 -17.27 13.06 12.60
C GLN A 68 -17.67 13.53 11.21
N TYR A 69 -17.13 12.92 10.15
CA TYR A 69 -17.28 13.41 8.76
C TYR A 69 -18.07 12.47 7.85
N GLY A 70 -18.42 11.27 8.34
CA GLY A 70 -19.23 10.29 7.64
C GLY A 70 -18.48 9.46 6.60
N GLN A 71 -19.14 8.39 6.15
CA GLN A 71 -18.56 7.39 5.26
C GLN A 71 -18.07 7.95 3.92
N GLN A 72 -18.78 8.92 3.34
CA GLN A 72 -18.41 9.48 2.03
C GLN A 72 -17.07 10.21 2.07
N PHE A 73 -16.81 10.93 3.16
CA PHE A 73 -15.54 11.60 3.40
C PHE A 73 -14.41 10.58 3.57
N CYS A 74 -14.61 9.56 4.40
CA CYS A 74 -13.64 8.48 4.59
C CYS A 74 -13.35 7.72 3.29
N ASP A 75 -14.37 7.46 2.46
CA ASP A 75 -14.18 6.84 1.15
C ASP A 75 -13.36 7.73 0.20
N LEU A 76 -13.50 9.06 0.29
CA LEU A 76 -12.66 10.01 -0.45
C LEU A 76 -11.21 9.96 0.05
N VAL A 77 -10.99 9.96 1.36
CA VAL A 77 -9.66 9.79 1.99
C VAL A 77 -8.97 8.52 1.50
N LEU A 78 -9.66 7.37 1.59
CA LEU A 78 -9.12 6.08 1.14
C LEU A 78 -8.82 6.05 -0.36
N ARG A 79 -9.66 6.70 -1.19
CA ARG A 79 -9.42 6.85 -2.64
C ARG A 79 -8.15 7.64 -2.93
N SER A 80 -7.95 8.76 -2.24
CA SER A 80 -6.76 9.59 -2.37
C SER A 80 -5.49 8.82 -2.00
N ILE A 81 -5.51 8.11 -0.87
CA ILE A 81 -4.41 7.21 -0.45
C ILE A 81 -4.13 6.16 -1.52
N GLY A 82 -5.18 5.52 -2.05
CA GLY A 82 -5.05 4.57 -3.15
C GLY A 82 -4.38 5.15 -4.39
N ILE A 83 -4.72 6.38 -4.78
CA ILE A 83 -4.10 7.10 -5.90
C ILE A 83 -2.62 7.39 -5.60
N GLY A 84 -2.31 7.89 -4.41
CA GLY A 84 -0.96 8.15 -3.94
C GLY A 84 -0.09 6.89 -4.00
N ILE A 85 -0.57 5.77 -3.44
CA ILE A 85 0.18 4.51 -3.40
C ILE A 85 0.45 4.00 -4.81
N LYS A 86 -0.52 4.11 -5.73
CA LYS A 86 -0.29 3.74 -7.14
C LYS A 86 0.79 4.60 -7.80
N LYS A 87 0.84 5.91 -7.52
CA LYS A 87 1.88 6.80 -8.04
C LYS A 87 3.24 6.42 -7.46
N LEU A 88 3.32 6.24 -6.14
CA LEU A 88 4.56 5.84 -5.45
C LEU A 88 5.08 4.52 -5.98
N ALA A 89 4.25 3.47 -6.00
CA ALA A 89 4.62 2.15 -6.50
C ALA A 89 5.13 2.19 -7.96
N ARG A 90 4.49 2.98 -8.84
CA ARG A 90 4.96 3.17 -10.22
C ARG A 90 6.32 3.88 -10.29
N LYS A 91 6.53 4.89 -9.44
CA LYS A 91 7.77 5.67 -9.39
C LYS A 91 8.94 4.83 -8.87
N THR A 92 8.70 4.02 -7.84
CA THR A 92 9.75 3.23 -7.19
C THR A 92 9.97 1.87 -7.85
N GLY A 93 9.00 1.37 -8.62
CA GLY A 93 9.05 0.01 -9.18
C GLY A 93 8.51 -1.06 -8.24
N GLY A 94 7.66 -0.68 -7.28
CA GLY A 94 7.03 -1.59 -6.33
C GLY A 94 5.54 -1.85 -6.60
N ILE A 95 4.87 -2.36 -5.57
CA ILE A 95 3.45 -2.70 -5.58
C ILE A 95 2.78 -2.29 -4.26
N GLY A 96 1.46 -2.13 -4.27
CA GLY A 96 0.69 -1.82 -3.08
C GLY A 96 -0.71 -2.44 -3.08
N CYS A 97 -1.22 -2.70 -1.88
CA CYS A 97 -2.54 -3.24 -1.64
C CYS A 97 -3.28 -2.48 -0.55
N ARG A 98 -4.61 -2.58 -0.58
CA ARG A 98 -5.45 -2.29 0.59
C ARG A 98 -5.82 -3.63 1.21
N LYS A 99 -5.42 -3.86 2.45
CA LYS A 99 -5.69 -5.12 3.17
C LYS A 99 -7.14 -5.16 3.60
N GLU A 100 -7.50 -4.23 4.49
CA GLU A 100 -8.83 -4.09 5.07
C GLU A 100 -8.96 -2.69 5.70
N GLY A 101 -10.18 -2.17 5.85
CA GLY A 101 -10.43 -0.89 6.51
C GLY A 101 -9.57 0.25 5.94
N ASP A 102 -8.76 0.86 6.78
CA ASP A 102 -7.80 1.91 6.49
C ASP A 102 -6.34 1.41 6.39
N THR A 103 -6.12 0.08 6.42
CA THR A 103 -4.78 -0.51 6.38
C THR A 103 -4.31 -0.79 4.96
N PHE A 104 -3.15 -0.24 4.63
CA PHE A 104 -2.48 -0.39 3.34
C PHE A 104 -1.11 -1.01 3.52
N LEU A 105 -0.71 -1.83 2.54
CA LEU A 105 0.60 -2.47 2.50
C LEU A 105 1.30 -2.11 1.20
N LEU A 106 2.61 -1.91 1.28
CA LEU A 106 3.47 -1.68 0.12
C LEU A 106 4.68 -2.62 0.18
N TYR A 107 5.14 -3.00 -1.00
CA TYR A 107 6.41 -3.70 -1.21
C TYR A 107 7.17 -2.93 -2.29
N ILE A 108 8.22 -2.23 -1.89
CA ILE A 108 8.93 -1.24 -2.73
C ILE A 108 10.44 -1.44 -2.64
N PRO A 109 11.23 -1.14 -3.68
CA PRO A 109 12.68 -1.24 -3.60
C PRO A 109 13.26 -0.39 -2.47
N HIS A 110 14.33 -0.90 -1.86
CA HIS A 110 14.93 -0.35 -0.66
C HIS A 110 15.37 1.12 -0.82
N ARG A 111 15.12 1.93 0.21
CA ARG A 111 15.48 3.35 0.25
C ARG A 111 16.01 3.76 1.62
N ASN A 112 16.87 4.78 1.65
CA ASN A 112 17.38 5.36 2.90
C ASN A 112 16.66 6.67 3.28
N ASP A 113 15.94 7.28 2.32
CA ASP A 113 15.34 8.62 2.42
C ASP A 113 13.84 8.57 2.75
N TYR A 114 13.44 7.71 3.71
CA TYR A 114 12.02 7.48 4.04
C TYR A 114 11.27 8.77 4.39
N GLU A 115 11.85 9.60 5.26
CA GLU A 115 11.20 10.84 5.71
C GLU A 115 10.82 11.75 4.53
N GLN A 116 11.74 11.96 3.60
CA GLN A 116 11.49 12.81 2.42
C GLN A 116 10.42 12.21 1.51
N GLN A 117 10.46 10.90 1.30
CA GLN A 117 9.47 10.22 0.45
C GLN A 117 8.08 10.23 1.07
N LEU A 118 7.97 10.00 2.38
CA LEU A 118 6.70 10.03 3.09
C LEU A 118 6.11 11.44 3.14
N LYS A 119 6.93 12.46 3.41
CA LYS A 119 6.48 13.87 3.34
C LYS A 119 6.00 14.24 1.94
N SER A 120 6.74 13.88 0.91
CA SER A 120 6.31 14.10 -0.49
C SER A 120 5.03 13.35 -0.82
N PHE A 121 4.89 12.11 -0.34
CA PHE A 121 3.69 11.31 -0.54
C PHE A 121 2.48 11.98 0.11
N LEU A 122 2.58 12.40 1.38
CA LEU A 122 1.50 13.06 2.11
C LEU A 122 1.08 14.38 1.47
N ALA A 123 2.05 15.20 1.04
CA ALA A 123 1.79 16.46 0.34
C ALA A 123 1.02 16.26 -0.97
N ASP A 124 1.21 15.10 -1.63
CA ASP A 124 0.56 14.76 -2.89
C ASP A 124 -0.81 14.06 -2.72
N LEU A 125 -1.23 13.75 -1.48
CA LEU A 125 -2.49 13.03 -1.22
C LEU A 125 -3.72 13.90 -1.37
N PHE A 126 -3.69 15.11 -0.81
CA PHE A 126 -4.83 16.00 -0.73
C PHE A 126 -4.46 17.37 -1.31
N PHE A 127 -5.17 17.78 -2.36
CA PHE A 127 -5.02 19.13 -2.92
C PHE A 127 -5.71 20.21 -2.09
N GLU A 128 -6.70 19.81 -1.29
CA GLU A 128 -7.44 20.70 -0.41
C GLU A 128 -6.79 20.68 0.98
N GLU A 129 -6.21 21.81 1.41
CA GLU A 129 -5.56 21.96 2.73
C GLU A 129 -6.50 21.56 3.87
N GLU A 130 -7.79 21.90 3.76
CA GLU A 130 -8.80 21.56 4.77
C GLU A 130 -8.97 20.04 4.99
N ILE A 131 -8.69 19.23 3.96
CA ILE A 131 -8.71 17.76 4.08
C ILE A 131 -7.37 17.28 4.62
N ALA A 132 -6.25 17.86 4.17
CA ALA A 132 -4.91 17.52 4.62
C ALA A 132 -4.77 17.68 6.15
N ASP A 133 -5.30 18.77 6.71
CA ASP A 133 -5.25 19.07 8.14
C ASP A 133 -6.06 18.08 8.99
N LYS A 134 -7.03 17.38 8.39
CA LYS A 134 -7.93 16.43 9.09
C LYS A 134 -7.42 14.99 9.05
N VAL A 135 -6.41 14.69 8.23
CA VAL A 135 -5.97 13.33 7.97
C VAL A 135 -4.51 13.17 8.36
N THR A 136 -4.29 12.48 9.47
CA THR A 136 -2.96 12.01 9.87
C THR A 136 -2.81 10.55 9.48
N MET A 137 -1.64 10.18 8.96
CA MET A 137 -1.29 8.80 8.65
C MET A 137 -0.09 8.36 9.48
N ARG A 138 -0.04 7.06 9.79
CA ARG A 138 1.12 6.41 10.39
C ARG A 138 1.73 5.43 9.41
N PHE A 139 3.04 5.31 9.48
CA PHE A 139 3.83 4.44 8.63
C PHE A 139 4.76 3.59 9.48
N GLY A 140 4.84 2.30 9.17
CA GLY A 140 5.79 1.38 9.74
C GLY A 140 6.56 0.71 8.64
N ILE A 141 7.87 0.65 8.78
CA ILE A 141 8.79 0.21 7.74
C ILE A 141 9.60 -0.95 8.27
N PHE A 142 9.67 -2.03 7.49
CA PHE A 142 10.61 -3.12 7.70
C PHE A 142 11.58 -3.15 6.51
N PRO A 143 12.83 -2.70 6.70
CA PRO A 143 13.80 -2.60 5.62
C PRO A 143 14.40 -3.97 5.27
N TYR A 144 14.92 -4.13 4.05
CA TYR A 144 15.57 -5.37 3.60
C TYR A 144 14.71 -6.62 3.84
N ALA A 145 13.43 -6.50 3.51
CA ALA A 145 12.38 -7.40 3.95
C ALA A 145 12.61 -8.85 3.50
N GLN A 146 13.38 -9.11 2.43
CA GLN A 146 13.71 -10.47 1.99
C GLN A 146 14.61 -11.25 2.95
N LYS A 147 15.25 -10.59 3.92
CA LYS A 147 15.99 -11.28 4.99
C LYS A 147 15.06 -12.14 5.87
N GLU A 148 13.78 -11.79 5.93
CA GLU A 148 12.76 -12.60 6.58
C GLU A 148 12.07 -13.51 5.54
N PRO A 149 12.22 -14.85 5.60
CA PRO A 149 11.61 -15.75 4.63
C PRO A 149 10.08 -15.76 4.67
N ASP A 150 9.47 -15.55 5.84
CA ASP A 150 8.01 -15.51 5.96
C ASP A 150 7.46 -14.14 5.55
N ILE A 151 6.73 -14.09 4.43
CA ILE A 151 6.15 -12.86 3.91
C ILE A 151 5.18 -12.23 4.91
N GLU A 152 4.37 -13.01 5.62
CA GLU A 152 3.41 -12.45 6.58
C GLU A 152 4.13 -11.76 7.74
N GLU A 153 5.20 -12.39 8.23
CA GLU A 153 6.04 -11.85 9.32
C GLU A 153 6.67 -10.51 8.95
N ARG A 154 7.07 -10.29 7.68
CA ARG A 154 7.58 -8.98 7.21
C ARG A 154 6.59 -7.85 7.48
N PHE A 155 5.30 -8.07 7.18
CA PHE A 155 4.24 -7.08 7.39
C PHE A 155 3.87 -6.94 8.86
N ILE A 156 3.97 -8.01 9.66
CA ILE A 156 3.79 -7.96 11.11
C ILE A 156 4.87 -7.08 11.76
N ARG A 157 6.14 -7.21 11.37
CA ARG A 157 7.25 -6.38 11.88
C ARG A 157 7.09 -4.92 11.50
N ALA A 158 6.79 -4.65 10.24
CA ALA A 158 6.51 -3.28 9.80
C ALA A 158 5.31 -2.68 10.54
N LYS A 159 4.23 -3.45 10.75
CA LYS A 159 3.10 -2.98 11.55
C LYS A 159 3.50 -2.70 13.01
N THR A 160 4.28 -3.60 13.62
CA THR A 160 4.82 -3.40 14.97
C THR A 160 5.61 -2.10 15.06
N ALA A 161 6.42 -1.77 14.06
CA ALA A 161 7.13 -0.48 14.02
C ALA A 161 6.17 0.73 13.93
N ALA A 162 5.08 0.64 13.15
CA ALA A 162 4.06 1.70 13.10
C ALA A 162 3.35 1.90 14.44
N ASP A 163 3.15 0.81 15.19
CA ASP A 163 2.49 0.85 16.49
C ASP A 163 3.44 1.34 17.60
N MET A 164 4.75 1.04 17.47
CA MET A 164 5.80 1.45 18.41
C MET A 164 6.21 2.92 18.29
N SER A 165 6.10 3.55 17.11
CA SER A 165 6.40 4.98 16.91
C SER A 165 5.44 5.92 17.66
N GLY A 166 4.55 5.37 18.49
CA GLY A 166 3.85 6.10 19.55
C GLY A 166 2.76 7.05 19.05
N ASN A 167 1.93 7.50 20.00
CA ASN A 167 0.90 8.52 19.76
C ASN A 167 1.49 9.95 19.74
N ASP A 168 2.82 10.09 19.69
CA ASP A 168 3.46 11.39 19.57
C ASP A 168 3.24 11.90 18.15
N GLN A 169 2.49 13.01 18.03
CA GLN A 169 2.11 13.59 16.74
C GLN A 169 3.31 14.07 15.89
N GLU A 170 4.54 13.98 16.40
CA GLU A 170 5.76 14.38 15.72
C GLU A 170 6.44 13.24 14.94
N GLU A 171 6.27 11.97 15.34
CA GLU A 171 6.91 10.84 14.63
C GLU A 171 6.04 10.33 13.48
N LEU A 172 6.42 10.74 12.27
CA LEU A 172 5.74 10.39 11.02
C LEU A 172 5.81 8.88 10.69
N TYR A 173 6.87 8.19 11.11
CA TYR A 173 7.07 6.77 10.81
C TYR A 173 7.93 6.06 11.85
N GLY A 174 7.69 4.76 12.02
CA GLY A 174 8.58 3.84 12.74
C GLY A 174 9.36 2.95 11.77
N VAL A 175 10.60 2.61 12.12
CA VAL A 175 11.41 1.61 11.41
C VAL A 175 11.68 0.46 12.36
N TYR A 176 11.39 -0.77 11.92
CA TYR A 176 11.74 -1.95 12.69
C TYR A 176 13.25 -2.19 12.59
N GLU A 177 13.94 -2.08 13.72
CA GLU A 177 15.36 -2.40 13.81
C GLU A 177 15.56 -3.91 13.86
N TYR A 178 16.47 -4.42 13.04
CA TYR A 178 16.86 -5.82 13.09
C TYR A 178 17.88 -5.99 14.22
N GLU A 179 17.51 -6.65 15.31
CA GLU A 179 18.51 -7.13 16.27
C GLU A 179 19.27 -8.29 15.58
N GLU A 180 20.52 -8.06 15.17
CA GLU A 180 21.41 -9.14 14.77
C GLU A 180 21.71 -9.99 16.02
N ALA A 181 21.06 -11.15 16.12
CA ALA A 181 21.36 -12.18 17.11
C ALA A 181 22.60 -13.01 16.71
#